data_AF-A0A6G2KU81-F1
#
_entry.id   AF-A0A6G2KU81-F1
#
_cell.length_a   1.000
_cell.length_b   1.000
_cell.length_c   1.000
_cell.angle_alpha   90.00
_cell.angle_beta   90.00
_cell.angle_gamma   90.00
#
_symmetry.space_group_name_H-M   'P 1'
#
loop_
_entity.id
_entity.type
_entity.pdbx_description
1 polymer ?
#
loop_
_entity_poly.entity_id
_entity_poly.type
_entity_poly.pdbx_seq_one_letter_code
_entity_poly.pdbx_strand_id
1 'polypeptide(L)'
;MTFVPNLLSPNVKYDNMLSLMDEARGRLGTLEGVGRIMPNPNLLIRPYITKEAVHSSKIEGTMASITDVFRFDLERMPNKYDTYSRVREVHNYSIALQKCLARIDAGADITLDMIKSVHHML
;
A
#
# COMPACT_ATOMS: atom_id res chain seq x y z
N MET A 1 7.90 19.48 -26.66
CA MET A 1 9.13 18.97 -26.02
C MET A 1 8.72 17.84 -25.09
N THR A 2 9.30 16.65 -25.23
CA THR A 2 8.97 15.48 -24.38
C THR A 2 9.90 15.47 -23.18
N PHE A 3 9.36 15.28 -21.98
CA PHE A 3 10.15 15.13 -20.76
C PHE A 3 10.94 13.82 -20.79
N VAL A 4 12.25 13.90 -20.57
CA VAL A 4 13.13 12.72 -20.39
C VAL A 4 13.60 12.73 -18.94
N PRO A 5 13.23 11.74 -18.12
CA PRO A 5 13.67 11.68 -16.73
C PRO A 5 15.19 11.46 -16.65
N ASN A 6 15.80 12.00 -15.59
CA ASN A 6 17.20 11.71 -15.28
C ASN A 6 17.41 10.21 -15.01
N LEU A 7 18.59 9.71 -15.33
CA LEU A 7 18.98 8.34 -15.00
C LEU A 7 19.00 8.13 -13.47
N LEU A 8 18.77 6.88 -13.06
CA LEU A 8 18.90 6.47 -11.67
C LEU A 8 20.33 6.70 -11.15
N SER A 9 20.46 6.76 -9.82
CA SER A 9 21.64 7.29 -9.11
C SER A 9 21.84 8.79 -9.31
N PRO A 10 20.82 9.63 -9.00
CA PRO A 10 21.02 11.08 -9.00
C PRO A 10 22.10 11.48 -7.99
N ASN A 11 22.79 12.59 -8.24
CA ASN A 11 23.74 13.14 -7.28
C ASN A 11 22.97 13.78 -6.11
N VAL A 12 22.79 13.03 -5.03
CA VAL A 12 22.08 13.46 -3.81
C VAL A 12 23.11 13.96 -2.79
N LYS A 13 22.84 15.12 -2.18
CA LYS A 13 23.59 15.59 -0.99
C LYS A 13 23.00 14.94 0.26
N TYR A 14 23.83 14.27 1.03
CA TYR A 14 23.40 13.41 2.15
C TYR A 14 23.29 14.12 3.51
N ASP A 15 23.45 15.45 3.56
CA ASP A 15 23.63 16.29 4.75
C ASP A 15 22.88 15.80 6.01
N ASN A 16 21.54 15.90 6.01
CA ASN A 16 20.70 15.47 7.15
C ASN A 16 20.11 14.06 6.96
N MET A 17 20.44 13.39 5.86
CA MET A 17 19.81 12.12 5.48
C MET A 17 20.19 11.01 6.46
N LEU A 18 21.42 11.00 6.97
CA LEU A 18 21.89 10.00 7.93
C LEU A 18 21.07 9.99 9.22
N SER A 19 20.79 11.17 9.79
CA SER A 19 19.98 11.29 11.00
C SER A 19 18.54 10.81 10.77
N LEU A 20 17.94 11.22 9.65
CA LEU A 20 16.59 10.79 9.28
C LEU A 20 16.52 9.28 9.00
N MET A 21 17.55 8.70 8.39
CA MET A 21 17.65 7.26 8.16
C MET A 21 17.76 6.48 9.47
N ASP A 22 18.53 6.98 10.43
CA ASP A 22 18.66 6.34 11.75
C ASP A 22 17.33 6.37 12.51
N GLU A 23 16.65 7.53 12.54
CA GLU A 23 15.33 7.64 13.14
C GLU A 23 14.33 6.70 12.46
N ALA A 24 14.26 6.71 11.13
CA ALA A 24 13.36 5.84 10.37
C ALA A 24 13.63 4.35 10.67
N ARG A 25 14.90 3.95 10.71
CA ARG A 25 15.30 2.58 11.06
C ARG A 25 14.88 2.21 12.48
N GLY A 26 15.08 3.10 13.45
CA GLY A 26 14.65 2.89 14.83
C GLY A 26 13.14 2.71 14.98
N ARG A 27 12.34 3.52 14.25
CA ARG A 27 10.88 3.39 14.22
C ARG A 27 10.43 2.08 13.57
N LEU A 28 11.07 1.67 12.47
CA LEU A 28 10.78 0.38 11.82
C LEU A 28 11.13 -0.81 12.73
N GLY A 29 12.27 -0.76 13.43
CA GLY A 29 12.64 -1.80 14.39
C GLY A 29 11.67 -1.89 15.58
N THR A 30 11.16 -0.75 16.04
CA THR A 30 10.11 -0.72 17.08
C THR A 30 8.82 -1.39 16.58
N LEU A 31 8.40 -1.08 15.35
CA LEU A 31 7.22 -1.69 14.73
C LEU A 31 7.40 -3.21 14.56
N GLU A 32 8.55 -3.65 14.08
CA GLU A 32 8.88 -5.07 13.94
C GLU A 32 8.83 -5.79 15.30
N GLY A 33 9.42 -5.19 16.33
CA GLY A 33 9.39 -5.73 17.69
C GLY A 33 7.97 -5.89 18.23
N VAL A 34 7.13 -4.86 18.10
CA VAL A 34 5.72 -4.91 18.51
C VAL A 34 4.92 -5.93 17.70
N GLY A 35 5.17 -6.03 16.39
CA GLY A 35 4.51 -6.98 15.51
C GLY A 35 4.79 -8.44 15.90
N ARG A 36 6.03 -8.75 16.31
CA ARG A 36 6.44 -10.11 16.71
C ARG A 36 5.85 -10.57 18.04
N ILE A 37 5.58 -9.65 18.98
CA ILE A 37 5.00 -9.99 20.29
C ILE A 37 3.47 -10.06 20.27
N MET A 38 2.84 -9.62 19.19
CA MET A 38 1.38 -9.58 19.09
C MET A 38 0.82 -10.99 18.87
N PRO A 39 -0.17 -11.43 19.67
CA PRO A 39 -0.77 -12.77 19.51
C PRO A 39 -1.41 -13.00 18.13
N ASN A 40 -1.95 -11.94 17.52
CA ASN A 40 -2.53 -12.00 16.18
C ASN A 40 -2.32 -10.68 15.42
N PRO A 41 -1.19 -10.51 14.69
CA PRO A 41 -0.89 -9.29 13.97
C PRO A 41 -1.88 -9.02 12.81
N ASN A 42 -2.57 -10.04 12.31
CA ASN A 42 -3.56 -9.89 11.24
C ASN A 42 -4.75 -8.99 11.65
N LEU A 43 -5.01 -8.83 12.95
CA LEU A 43 -6.01 -7.89 13.46
C LEU A 43 -5.68 -6.45 13.09
N LEU A 44 -4.40 -6.11 12.93
CA LEU A 44 -3.95 -4.78 12.53
C LEU A 44 -3.62 -4.71 11.05
N ILE A 45 -2.95 -5.74 10.49
CA ILE A 45 -2.47 -5.72 9.10
C ILE A 45 -3.61 -5.35 8.13
N ARG A 46 -4.76 -6.01 8.23
CA ARG A 46 -5.85 -5.78 7.27
C ARG A 46 -6.47 -4.37 7.38
N PRO A 47 -6.87 -3.88 8.56
CA PRO A 47 -7.29 -2.47 8.71
C PRO A 47 -6.24 -1.45 8.28
N TYR A 48 -4.96 -1.72 8.52
CA TYR A 48 -3.87 -0.82 8.10
C TYR A 48 -3.73 -0.78 6.57
N ILE A 49 -3.76 -1.93 5.89
CA ILE A 49 -3.74 -1.98 4.41
C ILE A 49 -4.95 -1.23 3.84
N THR A 50 -6.15 -1.44 4.39
CA THR A 50 -7.34 -0.71 3.95
C THR A 50 -7.21 0.79 4.16
N LYS A 51 -6.68 1.21 5.31
CA LYS A 51 -6.45 2.62 5.62
C LYS A 51 -5.45 3.26 4.66
N GLU A 52 -4.35 2.57 4.37
CA GLU A 52 -3.33 3.04 3.43
C GLU A 52 -3.90 3.13 2.01
N ALA A 53 -4.62 2.13 1.54
CA ALA A 53 -5.28 2.14 0.23
C ALA A 53 -6.26 3.32 0.08
N VAL A 54 -7.05 3.62 1.12
CA VAL A 54 -7.92 4.80 1.15
C VAL A 54 -7.12 6.10 1.08
N HIS A 55 -6.01 6.20 1.82
CA HIS A 55 -5.13 7.37 1.77
C HIS A 55 -4.46 7.54 0.41
N SER A 56 -4.01 6.45 -0.20
CA SER A 56 -3.38 6.43 -1.52
C SER A 56 -4.37 6.89 -2.60
N SER A 57 -5.55 6.28 -2.67
CA SER A 57 -6.61 6.68 -3.62
C SER A 57 -7.06 8.14 -3.41
N LYS A 58 -7.00 8.66 -2.18
CA LYS A 58 -7.30 10.09 -1.91
C LYS A 58 -6.28 11.05 -2.53
N ILE A 59 -5.00 10.67 -2.63
CA ILE A 59 -3.98 11.49 -3.32
C ILE A 59 -4.32 11.59 -4.81
N GLU A 60 -4.92 10.55 -5.38
CA GLU A 60 -5.35 10.49 -6.78
C GLU A 60 -6.72 11.16 -7.05
N GLY A 61 -7.37 11.69 -6.01
CA GLY A 61 -8.63 12.43 -6.10
C GLY A 61 -9.89 11.64 -5.73
N THR A 62 -9.74 10.44 -5.16
CA THR A 62 -10.88 9.63 -4.71
C THR A 62 -11.38 10.06 -3.33
N MET A 63 -12.71 10.18 -3.21
CA MET A 63 -13.40 10.55 -1.96
C MET A 63 -14.08 9.33 -1.31
N ALA A 64 -13.31 8.29 -0.98
CA ALA A 64 -13.79 7.13 -0.22
C ALA A 64 -13.29 7.22 1.24
N SER A 65 -14.10 6.76 2.20
CA SER A 65 -13.66 6.62 3.60
C SER A 65 -13.47 5.15 4.00
N ILE A 66 -12.69 4.92 5.05
CA ILE A 66 -12.51 3.57 5.61
C ILE A 66 -13.85 2.95 6.06
N THR A 67 -14.78 3.78 6.53
CA THR A 67 -16.12 3.37 6.95
C THR A 67 -16.95 2.87 5.76
N ASP A 68 -16.79 3.49 4.59
CA ASP A 68 -17.48 3.05 3.36
C ASP A 68 -16.98 1.66 2.93
N VAL A 69 -15.67 1.43 3.06
CA VAL A 69 -15.04 0.13 2.74
C VAL A 69 -15.51 -0.96 3.70
N PHE A 70 -15.50 -0.69 5.02
CA PHE A 70 -15.99 -1.67 5.98
C PHE A 70 -17.49 -1.95 5.85
N ARG A 71 -18.30 -0.93 5.52
CA ARG A 71 -19.73 -1.12 5.27
C ARG A 71 -19.96 -2.02 4.06
N PHE A 72 -19.21 -1.80 2.99
CA PHE A 72 -19.26 -2.65 1.81
C PHE A 72 -18.89 -4.11 2.11
N ASP A 73 -17.82 -4.33 2.87
CA ASP A 73 -17.38 -5.68 3.28
C ASP A 73 -18.48 -6.42 4.09
N LEU A 74 -19.25 -5.70 4.91
CA LEU A 74 -20.32 -6.26 5.74
C LEU A 74 -21.63 -6.49 4.96
N GLU A 75 -22.06 -5.53 4.16
CA GLU A 75 -23.38 -5.54 3.53
C GLU A 75 -23.41 -6.36 2.22
N ARG A 76 -22.27 -6.58 1.56
CA ARG A 76 -22.16 -7.27 0.25
C ARG A 76 -23.13 -6.78 -0.86
N MET A 77 -23.85 -5.69 -0.64
CA MET A 77 -24.88 -5.14 -1.53
C MET A 77 -24.59 -3.66 -1.81
N PRO A 78 -24.32 -3.25 -3.07
CA PRO A 78 -24.05 -1.86 -3.38
C PRO A 78 -25.36 -1.09 -3.58
N ASN A 79 -25.71 -0.21 -2.65
CA ASN A 79 -26.83 0.72 -2.82
C ASN A 79 -26.48 1.95 -3.69
N LYS A 80 -25.23 2.13 -4.11
CA LYS A 80 -24.77 3.19 -5.04
C LYS A 80 -23.63 2.72 -5.93
N TYR A 81 -23.81 2.82 -7.25
CA TYR A 81 -22.83 2.40 -8.26
C TYR A 81 -21.48 3.12 -8.15
N ASP A 82 -21.45 4.42 -7.81
CA ASP A 82 -20.19 5.18 -7.67
C ASP A 82 -19.37 4.80 -6.44
N THR A 83 -20.03 4.48 -5.33
CA THR A 83 -19.37 3.97 -4.11
C THR A 83 -18.80 2.58 -4.36
N TYR A 84 -19.47 1.77 -5.19
CA TYR A 84 -19.01 0.43 -5.54
C TYR A 84 -17.69 0.43 -6.31
N SER A 85 -17.54 1.30 -7.30
CA SER A 85 -16.30 1.40 -8.10
C SER A 85 -15.09 1.76 -7.23
N ARG A 86 -15.26 2.71 -6.31
CA ARG A 86 -14.17 3.21 -5.44
C ARG A 86 -13.79 2.22 -4.35
N VAL A 87 -14.79 1.57 -3.74
CA VAL A 87 -14.51 0.54 -2.74
C VAL A 87 -13.87 -0.69 -3.40
N ARG A 88 -14.28 -1.02 -4.63
CA ARG A 88 -13.64 -2.07 -5.42
C ARG A 88 -12.17 -1.78 -5.67
N GLU A 89 -11.79 -0.55 -5.99
CA GLU A 89 -10.39 -0.14 -6.15
C GLU A 89 -9.56 -0.35 -4.86
N VAL A 90 -10.10 0.04 -3.70
CA VAL A 90 -9.47 -0.22 -2.39
C VAL A 90 -9.34 -1.72 -2.11
N HIS A 91 -10.34 -2.51 -2.49
CA HIS A 91 -10.33 -3.96 -2.33
C HIS A 91 -9.28 -4.61 -3.25
N ASN A 92 -9.26 -4.19 -4.52
CA ASN A 92 -8.31 -4.61 -5.53
C ASN A 92 -6.87 -4.30 -5.12
N TYR A 93 -6.63 -3.12 -4.53
CA TYR A 93 -5.34 -2.76 -3.97
C TYR A 93 -4.85 -3.76 -2.92
N SER A 94 -5.72 -4.14 -1.97
CA SER A 94 -5.39 -5.12 -0.94
C SER A 94 -5.04 -6.49 -1.53
N ILE A 95 -5.81 -6.95 -2.53
CA ILE A 95 -5.54 -8.21 -3.24
C ILE A 95 -4.21 -8.13 -4.00
N ALA A 96 -3.97 -7.03 -4.72
CA ALA A 96 -2.77 -6.80 -5.50
C ALA A 96 -1.51 -6.82 -4.62
N LEU A 97 -1.57 -6.14 -3.47
CA LEU A 97 -0.51 -6.13 -2.47
C LEU A 97 -0.24 -7.52 -1.90
N GLN A 98 -1.27 -8.26 -1.48
CA GLN A 98 -1.10 -9.60 -0.93
C GLN A 98 -0.49 -10.58 -1.94
N LYS A 99 -0.93 -10.53 -3.20
CA LYS A 99 -0.34 -11.34 -4.28
C LYS A 99 1.13 -10.98 -4.54
N CYS A 100 1.46 -9.70 -4.48
CA CYS A 100 2.83 -9.23 -4.63
C CYS A 100 3.72 -9.77 -3.52
N LEU A 101 3.30 -9.59 -2.25
CA LEU A 101 4.02 -10.08 -1.08
C LEU A 101 4.21 -11.60 -1.12
N ALA A 102 3.16 -12.37 -1.45
CA ALA A 102 3.27 -13.82 -1.56
C ALA A 102 4.29 -14.28 -2.61
N ARG A 103 4.43 -13.55 -3.73
CA ARG A 103 5.45 -13.82 -4.75
C ARG A 103 6.85 -13.48 -4.24
N ILE A 104 7.01 -12.36 -3.53
CA ILE A 104 8.29 -11.94 -2.94
C ILE A 104 8.73 -12.96 -1.87
N ASP A 105 7.82 -13.39 -1.00
CA ASP A 105 8.07 -14.41 0.02
C ASP A 105 8.44 -15.77 -0.59
N ALA A 106 7.96 -16.07 -1.80
CA ALA A 106 8.35 -17.23 -2.60
C ALA A 106 9.71 -17.08 -3.32
N GLY A 107 10.41 -15.94 -3.14
CA GLY A 107 11.73 -15.68 -3.70
C GLY A 107 11.74 -14.96 -5.05
N ALA A 108 10.62 -14.36 -5.49
CA ALA A 108 10.59 -13.58 -6.71
C ALA A 108 11.20 -12.18 -6.54
N ASP A 109 11.98 -11.74 -7.53
CA ASP A 109 12.46 -10.36 -7.61
C ASP A 109 11.34 -9.38 -8.00
N ILE A 110 11.48 -8.13 -7.56
CA ILE A 110 10.61 -7.04 -8.00
C ILE A 110 11.00 -6.62 -9.42
N THR A 111 10.15 -6.97 -10.38
CA THR A 111 10.36 -6.69 -11.81
C THR A 111 9.28 -5.78 -12.37
N LEU A 112 9.55 -5.17 -13.53
CA LEU A 112 8.54 -4.40 -14.26
C LEU A 112 7.31 -5.24 -14.60
N ASP A 113 7.49 -6.52 -14.93
CA ASP A 113 6.40 -7.46 -15.17
C ASP A 113 5.52 -7.62 -13.92
N MET A 114 6.14 -7.83 -12.76
CA MET A 114 5.43 -7.90 -11.49
C MET A 114 4.61 -6.62 -11.25
N ILE A 115 5.23 -5.45 -11.39
CA ILE A 115 4.58 -4.14 -11.20
C ILE A 115 3.38 -3.98 -12.16
N LYS A 116 3.56 -4.29 -13.45
CA LYS A 116 2.46 -4.23 -14.44
C LYS A 116 1.34 -5.22 -14.12
N SER A 117 1.69 -6.45 -13.74
CA SER A 117 0.73 -7.49 -13.41
C SER A 117 -0.16 -7.11 -12.23
N VAL A 118 0.41 -6.45 -11.20
CA VAL A 118 -0.36 -5.98 -10.05
C VAL A 118 -1.16 -4.73 -10.35
N HIS A 119 -0.64 -3.83 -11.19
CA HIS A 119 -1.37 -2.65 -11.63
C HIS A 119 -2.62 -2.99 -12.45
N HIS A 120 -2.58 -4.05 -13.28
CA HIS A 120 -3.76 -4.53 -14.00
C HIS A 120 -4.89 -5.06 -13.10
N MET A 121 -4.62 -5.29 -11.81
CA MET A 121 -5.62 -5.75 -10.85
C MET A 121 -6.35 -4.60 -10.14
N LEU A 122 -5.80 -3.38 -10.18
CA LEU A 122 -6.39 -2.17 -9.59
C LEU A 122 -7.64 -1.74 -10.37
#